data_AF-A0A7W0D5T2-F1
#
_entry.id   AF-A0A7W0D5T2-F1
#
_cell.length_a   1.000
_cell.length_b   1.000
_cell.length_c   1.000
_cell.angle_alpha   90.00
_cell.angle_beta   90.00
_cell.angle_gamma   90.00
#
_symmetry.space_group_name_H-M   'P 1'
#
loop_
_entity.id
_entity.type
_entity.pdbx_description
1 polymer ?
#
loop_
_entity_poly.entity_id
_entity_poly.type
_entity_poly.pdbx_seq_one_letter_code
_entity_poly.pdbx_strand_id
1 'polypeptide(L)'
;MNAKVKVDAFDPGGYAGVGIDARYQDANNSYNFQYYKLTGELKIQKKVAGVFTTLATKNYAFPTGTWTNMKAVLNGANLDFWVNGNLELSATDTSFSSGKIGLNAHRANAKFDDVTVQ
;
A
#
# COMPACT_ATOMS: atom_id res chain seq x y z
N MET A 1 -1.68 -3.11 -10.47
CA MET A 1 -1.26 -4.30 -9.70
C MET A 1 -2.37 -4.72 -8.74
N ASN A 2 -2.59 -6.02 -8.60
CA ASN A 2 -3.53 -6.61 -7.65
C ASN A 2 -2.81 -7.68 -6.81
N ALA A 3 -3.14 -7.79 -5.53
CA ALA A 3 -2.68 -8.88 -4.65
C ALA A 3 -3.72 -9.18 -3.57
N LYS A 4 -3.91 -10.46 -3.26
CA LYS A 4 -4.59 -10.87 -2.02
C LYS A 4 -3.59 -10.80 -0.87
N VAL A 5 -4.02 -10.22 0.24
CA VAL A 5 -3.21 -10.02 1.44
C VAL A 5 -3.97 -10.57 2.64
N LYS A 6 -3.34 -11.46 3.40
CA LYS A 6 -3.86 -11.92 4.69
C LYS A 6 -2.83 -11.62 5.77
N VAL A 7 -3.22 -10.84 6.77
CA VAL A 7 -2.39 -10.59 7.96
C VAL A 7 -2.90 -11.43 9.10
N ASP A 8 -2.11 -12.41 9.53
CA ASP A 8 -2.46 -13.27 10.67
C ASP A 8 -2.32 -12.50 11.98
N ALA A 9 -1.27 -11.68 12.10
CA ALA A 9 -1.06 -10.80 13.23
C ALA A 9 -0.20 -9.59 12.86
N PHE A 10 -0.49 -8.44 13.47
CA PHE A 10 0.41 -7.30 13.50
C PHE A 10 1.11 -7.24 14.85
N ASP A 11 2.34 -6.71 14.88
CA ASP A 11 3.07 -6.47 16.12
C ASP A 11 2.24 -5.67 17.15
N PRO A 12 2.32 -6.01 18.46
CA PRO A 12 1.55 -5.34 19.50
C PRO A 12 1.80 -3.83 19.62
N GLY A 13 3.01 -3.35 19.29
CA GLY A 13 3.42 -1.95 19.45
C GLY A 13 2.80 -0.96 18.44
N GLY A 14 1.85 -1.40 17.61
CA GLY A 14 1.06 -0.55 16.71
C GLY A 14 1.80 -0.04 15.46
N TYR A 15 3.13 0.10 15.52
CA TYR A 15 3.97 0.53 14.39
C TYR A 15 4.16 -0.60 13.36
N ALA A 16 3.08 -0.97 12.67
CA ALA A 16 3.04 -2.04 11.69
C ALA A 16 2.26 -1.62 10.44
N GLY A 17 2.53 -2.28 9.32
CA GLY A 17 1.85 -2.00 8.06
C GLY A 17 1.95 -3.13 7.06
N VAL A 18 1.06 -3.11 6.08
CA VAL A 18 1.05 -4.05 4.97
C VAL A 18 0.52 -3.36 3.71
N GLY A 19 1.09 -3.65 2.56
CA GLY A 19 0.68 -2.99 1.34
C GLY A 19 1.44 -3.39 0.09
N ILE A 20 1.33 -2.50 -0.89
CA ILE A 20 1.92 -2.60 -2.21
C ILE A 20 2.83 -1.39 -2.41
N ASP A 21 4.04 -1.64 -2.91
CA ASP A 21 4.90 -0.60 -3.46
C ASP A 21 4.74 -0.56 -4.98
N ALA A 22 4.71 0.65 -5.53
CA ALA A 22 4.60 0.86 -6.96
C ALA A 22 5.57 1.94 -7.42
N ARG A 23 5.98 1.85 -8.70
CA ARG A 23 7.02 2.71 -9.29
C ARG A 23 8.27 2.76 -8.42
N TYR A 24 8.61 1.63 -7.80
CA TYR A 24 9.76 1.48 -6.93
C TYR A 24 11.04 1.60 -7.76
N GLN A 25 11.90 2.54 -7.39
CA GLN A 25 13.22 2.73 -7.98
C GLN A 25 14.29 2.12 -7.08
N ASP A 26 14.26 2.51 -5.80
CA ASP A 26 15.16 2.07 -4.75
C ASP A 26 14.51 2.25 -3.36
N ALA A 27 15.24 1.92 -2.29
CA ALA A 27 14.73 1.93 -0.92
C ALA A 27 14.30 3.33 -0.42
N ASN A 28 14.68 4.39 -1.13
CA ASN A 28 14.42 5.79 -0.80
C ASN A 28 13.46 6.48 -1.79
N ASN A 29 13.04 5.78 -2.85
CA ASN A 29 12.26 6.35 -3.96
C ASN A 29 11.17 5.37 -4.44
N SER A 30 9.93 5.59 -4.00
CA SER A 30 8.77 4.76 -4.37
C SER A 30 7.42 5.43 -4.07
N TYR A 31 6.33 4.90 -4.63
CA TYR A 31 4.99 5.06 -4.05
C TYR A 31 4.64 3.85 -3.20
N ASN A 32 3.87 4.08 -2.13
CA ASN A 32 3.42 3.06 -1.20
C ASN A 32 1.89 3.18 -0.98
N PHE A 33 1.21 2.06 -1.11
CA PHE A 33 -0.23 1.89 -0.93
C PHE A 33 -0.43 0.88 0.19
N GLN A 34 -0.73 1.34 1.40
CA GLN A 34 -0.69 0.46 2.58
C GLN A 34 -1.84 0.70 3.54
N TYR A 35 -2.12 -0.33 4.34
CA TYR A 35 -2.74 -0.15 5.65
C TYR A 35 -1.65 0.10 6.70
N TYR A 36 -1.82 1.14 7.51
CA TYR A 36 -0.91 1.50 8.59
C TYR A 36 -1.61 1.39 9.93
N LYS A 37 -1.19 0.41 10.75
CA LYS A 37 -1.89 0.03 11.98
C LYS A 37 -1.86 1.12 13.04
N LEU A 38 -0.77 1.90 13.14
CA LEU A 38 -0.61 2.86 14.22
C LEU A 38 -1.74 3.89 14.24
N THR A 39 -2.18 4.32 13.05
CA THR A 39 -3.29 5.26 12.90
C THR A 39 -4.60 4.58 12.49
N GLY A 40 -4.56 3.30 12.10
CA GLY A 40 -5.75 2.57 11.64
C GLY A 40 -6.25 3.07 10.29
N GLU A 41 -5.34 3.41 9.39
CA GLU A 41 -5.65 4.09 8.13
C GLU A 41 -5.11 3.35 6.91
N LEU A 42 -5.84 3.45 5.79
CA LEU A 42 -5.23 3.29 4.48
C LEU A 42 -4.48 4.56 4.09
N LYS A 43 -3.36 4.39 3.38
CA LYS A 43 -2.51 5.50 2.92
C LYS A 43 -2.07 5.28 1.48
N ILE A 44 -2.07 6.37 0.72
CA ILE A 44 -1.23 6.56 -0.45
C ILE A 44 -0.12 7.51 -0.04
N GLN A 45 1.13 7.07 -0.15
CA GLN A 45 2.30 7.85 0.22
C GLN A 45 3.34 7.79 -0.90
N LYS A 46 4.20 8.80 -0.94
CA LYS A 46 5.45 8.75 -1.70
C LYS A 46 6.63 8.81 -0.76
N LYS A 47 7.71 8.14 -1.14
CA LYS A 47 9.03 8.30 -0.55
C LYS A 47 9.92 8.93 -1.60
N VAL A 48 10.50 10.10 -1.31
CA VAL A 48 11.44 10.78 -2.20
C VAL A 48 12.67 11.13 -1.38
N ALA A 49 13.84 10.68 -1.84
CA ALA A 49 15.11 10.88 -1.12
C ALA A 49 15.03 10.46 0.37
N GLY A 50 14.30 9.38 0.66
CA GLY A 50 14.17 8.85 2.02
C GLY A 50 12.99 9.41 2.82
N VAL A 51 12.36 10.49 2.36
CA VAL A 51 11.31 11.22 3.10
C VAL A 51 9.93 10.78 2.65
N PHE A 52 9.10 10.32 3.60
CA PHE A 52 7.71 9.98 3.33
C PHE A 52 6.83 11.24 3.30
N THR A 53 5.95 11.32 2.29
CA THR A 53 4.87 12.30 2.18
C THR A 53 3.56 11.56 1.95
N THR A 54 2.56 11.81 2.79
CA THR A 54 1.21 11.25 2.59
C THR A 54 0.47 12.08 1.57
N LEU A 55 -0.08 11.42 0.55
CA LEU A 55 -0.86 12.05 -0.52
C LEU A 55 -2.36 11.93 -0.26
N ALA A 56 -2.80 10.79 0.27
CA ALA A 56 -4.18 10.55 0.67
C ALA A 56 -4.24 9.55 1.83
N THR A 57 -5.25 9.69 2.69
CA THR A 57 -5.48 8.74 3.79
C THR A 57 -6.94 8.71 4.20
N LYS A 58 -7.36 7.59 4.81
CA LYS A 58 -8.72 7.35 5.32
C LYS A 58 -8.67 6.28 6.40
N ASN A 59 -9.47 6.45 7.46
CA ASN A 59 -9.67 5.42 8.48
C ASN A 59 -10.22 4.14 7.86
N TYR A 60 -9.68 3.00 8.27
CA TYR A 60 -10.08 1.69 7.74
C TYR A 60 -9.95 0.60 8.79
N ALA A 61 -11.01 -0.17 8.99
CA ALA A 61 -11.00 -1.32 9.88
C ALA A 61 -10.44 -2.55 9.14
N PHE A 62 -9.13 -2.79 9.25
CA PHE A 62 -8.48 -3.90 8.56
C PHE A 62 -8.79 -5.26 9.22
N PRO A 63 -9.36 -6.24 8.49
CA PRO A 63 -9.71 -7.55 9.05
C PRO A 63 -8.50 -8.49 9.08
N THR A 64 -7.92 -8.71 10.27
CA THR A 64 -6.88 -9.73 10.47
C THR A 64 -7.45 -11.15 10.32
N GLY A 65 -6.62 -12.10 9.85
CA GLY A 65 -7.01 -13.49 9.65
C GLY A 65 -7.83 -13.75 8.38
N THR A 66 -8.22 -12.71 7.65
CA THR A 66 -9.03 -12.80 6.42
C THR A 66 -8.23 -12.27 5.22
N TRP A 67 -8.43 -12.91 4.05
CA TRP A 67 -7.88 -12.43 2.80
C TRP A 67 -8.59 -11.13 2.36
N THR A 68 -7.80 -10.08 2.15
CA THR A 68 -8.22 -8.77 1.66
C THR A 68 -7.58 -8.53 0.31
N ASN A 69 -8.36 -8.17 -0.71
CA ASN A 69 -7.82 -7.87 -2.03
C ASN A 69 -7.38 -6.40 -2.09
N MET A 70 -6.08 -6.16 -2.25
CA MET A 70 -5.49 -4.84 -2.42
C MET A 70 -5.12 -4.63 -3.89
N LYS A 71 -5.54 -3.50 -4.47
CA LYS A 71 -5.23 -3.16 -5.86
C LYS A 71 -4.80 -1.71 -5.97
N ALA A 72 -3.58 -1.51 -6.48
CA ALA A 72 -3.05 -0.21 -6.84
C ALA A 72 -3.17 -0.01 -8.36
N VAL A 73 -3.84 1.07 -8.78
CA VAL A 73 -3.96 1.46 -10.19
C VAL A 73 -3.23 2.78 -10.37
N LEU A 74 -2.29 2.80 -11.31
CA LEU A 74 -1.47 3.96 -11.60
C LEU A 74 -1.64 4.31 -13.08
N ASN A 75 -2.31 5.42 -13.38
CA ASN A 75 -2.53 5.89 -14.74
C ASN A 75 -2.02 7.32 -14.90
N GLY A 76 -0.87 7.48 -15.56
CA GLY A 76 -0.17 8.78 -15.60
C GLY A 76 0.13 9.28 -14.19
N ALA A 77 -0.39 10.45 -13.84
CA ALA A 77 -0.25 11.03 -12.50
C ALA A 77 -1.27 10.53 -11.48
N ASN A 78 -2.33 9.83 -11.90
CA ASN A 78 -3.41 9.39 -11.02
C ASN A 78 -3.02 8.07 -10.33
N LEU A 79 -3.24 8.04 -9.02
CA LEU A 79 -2.91 6.95 -8.12
C LEU A 79 -4.17 6.56 -7.36
N ASP A 80 -4.71 5.38 -7.67
CA ASP A 80 -5.92 4.88 -7.02
C ASP A 80 -5.62 3.63 -6.18
N PHE A 81 -6.13 3.63 -4.96
CA PHE A 81 -6.05 2.48 -4.06
C PHE A 81 -7.44 1.87 -3.87
N TRP A 82 -7.57 0.61 -4.29
CA TRP A 82 -8.78 -0.17 -4.16
C TRP A 82 -8.58 -1.27 -3.12
N VAL A 83 -9.59 -1.47 -2.27
CA VAL A 83 -9.61 -2.56 -1.30
C VAL A 83 -10.94 -3.31 -1.42
N ASN A 84 -10.87 -4.62 -1.60
CA ASN A 84 -12.04 -5.50 -1.82
C ASN A 84 -12.98 -5.01 -2.94
N GLY A 85 -12.43 -4.39 -3.98
CA GLY A 85 -13.18 -3.91 -5.14
C GLY A 85 -13.76 -2.49 -4.99
N ASN A 86 -13.63 -1.86 -3.83
CA ASN A 86 -14.05 -0.47 -3.61
C ASN A 86 -12.87 0.48 -3.78
N LEU A 87 -13.09 1.63 -4.43
CA LEU A 87 -12.11 2.71 -4.47
C LEU A 87 -12.08 3.37 -3.09
N GLU A 88 -11.00 3.16 -2.35
CA GLU A 88 -10.86 3.70 -1.00
C GLU A 88 -10.14 5.04 -0.98
N LEU A 89 -9.12 5.21 -1.83
CA LEU A 89 -8.32 6.43 -1.95
C LEU A 89 -7.99 6.74 -3.41
N SER A 90 -7.89 8.02 -3.71
CA SER A 90 -7.35 8.53 -4.98
C SER A 90 -6.45 9.74 -4.69
N ALA A 91 -5.37 9.88 -5.46
CA ALA A 91 -4.45 11.01 -5.39
C ALA A 91 -3.82 11.30 -6.76
N THR A 92 -3.29 12.50 -6.94
CA THR A 92 -2.51 12.87 -8.13
C THR A 92 -1.11 13.29 -7.73
N ASP A 93 -0.09 12.66 -8.33
CA ASP A 93 1.33 13.00 -8.12
C ASP A 93 2.19 12.59 -9.32
N THR A 94 3.23 13.37 -9.60
CA THR A 94 4.11 13.19 -10.79
C THR A 94 5.56 12.86 -10.44
N SER A 95 5.87 12.57 -9.18
CA SER A 95 7.26 12.34 -8.72
C SER A 95 7.92 11.13 -9.38
N PHE A 96 7.14 10.07 -9.68
CA PHE A 96 7.63 8.90 -10.40
C PHE A 96 6.65 8.53 -11.51
N SER A 97 7.15 8.22 -12.70
CA SER A 97 6.35 7.80 -13.86
C SER A 97 6.46 6.30 -14.18
N SER A 98 7.54 5.66 -13.75
CA SER A 98 7.83 4.24 -13.99
C SER A 98 8.55 3.64 -12.77
N GLY A 99 8.82 2.34 -12.80
CA GLY A 99 9.56 1.61 -11.78
C GLY A 99 8.99 0.21 -11.56
N LYS A 100 9.54 -0.49 -10.57
CA LYS A 100 9.12 -1.86 -10.22
C LYS A 100 7.86 -1.84 -9.35
N ILE A 101 7.25 -3.00 -9.22
CA ILE A 101 6.21 -3.28 -8.25
C ILE A 101 6.78 -4.14 -7.11
N GLY A 102 6.22 -3.98 -5.91
CA GLY A 102 6.65 -4.70 -4.72
C GLY A 102 5.50 -4.96 -3.75
N LEU A 103 5.71 -5.92 -2.87
CA LEU A 103 4.84 -6.19 -1.74
C LEU A 103 5.60 -5.80 -0.48
N ASN A 104 4.95 -5.14 0.46
CA ASN A 104 5.56 -4.80 1.74
C ASN A 104 4.74 -5.29 2.92
N ALA A 105 5.47 -5.77 3.92
CA ALA A 105 4.98 -6.03 5.25
C ALA A 105 6.02 -5.49 6.22
N HIS A 106 5.57 -4.72 7.20
CA HIS A 106 6.42 -4.15 8.23
C HIS A 106 5.84 -4.53 9.59
N ARG A 107 6.61 -5.30 10.37
CA ARG A 107 6.20 -5.81 11.69
C ARG A 107 4.82 -6.49 11.66
N ALA A 108 4.61 -7.32 10.64
CA ALA A 108 3.37 -8.06 10.44
C ALA A 108 3.70 -9.47 9.95
N ASN A 109 2.95 -10.48 10.44
CA ASN A 109 2.92 -11.80 9.84
C ASN A 109 1.88 -11.77 8.71
N ALA A 110 2.35 -11.53 7.49
CA ALA A 110 1.51 -11.34 6.31
C ALA A 110 1.81 -12.39 5.24
N LYS A 111 0.75 -12.83 4.56
CA LYS A 111 0.77 -13.72 3.41
C LYS A 111 0.22 -12.98 2.20
N PHE A 112 0.82 -13.24 1.05
CA PHE A 112 0.43 -12.64 -0.22
C PHE A 112 0.16 -13.74 -1.24
N ASP A 113 -0.87 -13.58 -2.04
CA ASP A 113 -1.26 -14.53 -3.08
C ASP A 113 -1.97 -13.81 -4.24
N ASP A 114 -2.20 -14.50 -5.36
CA ASP A 114 -2.88 -13.97 -6.56
C ASP A 114 -2.32 -12.62 -7.03
N VAL A 115 -0.98 -12.52 -7.02
CA VAL A 115 -0.27 -11.31 -7.41
C VAL A 115 -0.28 -11.18 -8.92
N THR A 116 -0.90 -10.12 -9.43
CA THR A 116 -0.97 -9.85 -10.86
C THR A 116 -0.60 -8.39 -11.17
N VAL A 117 0.12 -8.22 -12.28
CA VAL A 117 0.50 -6.93 -12.85
C VAL A 117 -0.11 -6.87 -14.24
N GLN A 118 -0.80 -5.77 -14.54
CA GLN A 118 -1.52 -5.52 -15.78
C GLN A 118 -1.18 -4.09 -16.24
#